data_AF-A0A106QBK5-F1
#
_entry.id   AF-A0A106QBK5-F1
#
_cell.length_a   1.000
_cell.length_b   1.000
_cell.length_c   1.000
_cell.angle_alpha   90.00
_cell.angle_beta   90.00
_cell.angle_gamma   90.00
#
_symmetry.space_group_name_H-M   'P 1'
#
loop_
_entity.id
_entity.type
_entity.pdbx_description
1 polymer ?
#
loop_
_entity_poly.entity_id
_entity_poly.type
_entity_poly.pdbx_seq_one_letter_code
_entity_poly.pdbx_strand_id
1 'polypeptide(L)'
;MGNPLSTGGMSPDGTTTPVKINTPGLDYSDKKVLCSAICYCSNTPGVGKDGRSLKQSCVSDRLSQLDKYLQHRSPYKPEINYDMTKEPPAPIMDSSIETKGHDWLPGWIRKWWDADDERPPFKAGTGMIRRPDVVIVDDPSKPPTQDNLKKVVEIKFPPDTVSSRQRADYIDIAGDDKKFVTLKPSDCDCDQSEPEESKVPSEELGAAAAIAAWAAWILTRGKTPRPPVPAF
;
A
#
# COMPACT_ATOMS: atom_id res chain seq x y z
N MET A 1 32.13 35.68 42.52
CA MET A 1 31.67 35.77 41.12
C MET A 1 31.19 34.38 40.73
N GLY A 2 29.88 34.21 40.61
CA GLY A 2 29.23 32.91 40.45
C GLY A 2 29.10 32.49 38.99
N ASN A 3 29.16 31.18 38.74
CA ASN A 3 28.74 30.55 37.50
C ASN A 3 27.22 30.38 37.49
N PRO A 4 26.50 30.73 36.41
CA PRO A 4 25.20 30.15 36.16
C PRO A 4 25.34 28.86 35.33
N LEU A 5 24.85 27.76 35.89
CA LEU A 5 24.53 26.53 35.17
C LEU A 5 23.28 26.79 34.31
N SER A 6 23.41 26.72 33.00
CA SER A 6 22.27 26.79 32.07
C SER A 6 21.54 25.44 32.06
N THR A 7 20.43 25.35 32.79
CA THR A 7 19.46 24.26 32.70
C THR A 7 18.60 24.46 31.45
N GLY A 8 18.89 23.72 30.38
CA GLY A 8 18.01 23.64 29.21
C GLY A 8 16.83 22.71 29.50
N GLY A 9 15.65 23.28 29.77
CA GLY A 9 14.41 22.53 29.90
C GLY A 9 13.89 22.10 28.53
N MET A 10 13.62 20.81 28.35
CA MET A 10 12.82 20.33 27.21
C MET A 10 11.33 20.44 27.57
N SER A 11 10.59 21.18 26.74
CA SER A 11 9.12 21.22 26.77
C SER A 11 8.58 19.94 26.10
N PRO A 12 7.52 19.30 26.64
CA PRO A 12 7.06 17.98 26.18
C PRO A 12 6.23 18.01 24.88
N ASP A 13 5.85 19.18 24.39
CA ASP A 13 4.92 19.30 23.26
C ASP A 13 5.65 19.42 21.92
N GLY A 14 6.35 18.35 21.54
CA GLY A 14 6.93 18.21 20.22
C GLY A 14 5.87 17.75 19.21
N THR A 15 5.28 18.68 18.45
CA THR A 15 4.56 18.33 17.22
C THR A 15 5.59 17.79 16.22
N THR A 16 5.65 16.48 16.02
CA THR A 16 6.54 15.87 15.03
C THR A 16 6.05 16.24 13.65
N THR A 17 6.72 17.20 13.01
CA THR A 17 6.48 17.48 11.59
C THR A 17 7.07 16.31 10.82
N PRO A 18 6.28 15.51 10.08
CA PRO A 18 6.84 14.42 9.29
C PRO A 18 7.74 15.03 8.22
N VAL A 19 9.04 14.88 8.40
CA VAL A 19 10.02 15.23 7.38
C VAL A 19 9.77 14.27 6.21
N LYS A 20 9.23 14.80 5.10
CA LYS A 20 9.19 14.09 3.83
C LYS A 20 10.64 13.92 3.35
N ILE A 21 11.26 12.83 3.76
CA ILE A 21 12.56 12.42 3.21
C ILE A 21 12.29 12.05 1.75
N ASN A 22 12.92 12.78 0.83
CA ASN A 22 12.85 12.60 -0.64
C ASN A 22 13.51 11.29 -1.11
N THR A 23 13.23 10.18 -0.44
CA THR A 23 13.54 8.84 -0.93
C THR A 23 12.38 8.35 -1.81
N PRO A 24 12.64 7.61 -2.91
CA PRO A 24 11.61 6.89 -3.63
C PRO A 24 11.04 5.79 -2.71
N GLY A 25 10.08 6.16 -1.89
CA GLY A 25 9.41 5.29 -0.94
C GLY A 25 7.91 5.24 -1.24
N LEU A 26 7.26 4.27 -0.62
CA LEU A 26 5.81 4.30 -0.48
C LEU A 26 5.42 5.41 0.48
N ASP A 27 4.24 5.98 0.28
CA ASP A 27 3.65 6.80 1.34
C ASP A 27 3.29 5.93 2.54
N TYR A 28 3.06 6.58 3.68
CA TYR A 28 2.81 5.89 4.94
C TYR A 28 1.56 4.97 4.87
N SER A 29 0.50 5.41 4.21
CA SER A 29 -0.75 4.64 4.05
C SER A 29 -0.56 3.39 3.21
N ASP A 30 0.07 3.51 2.04
CA ASP A 30 0.35 2.41 1.13
C ASP A 30 1.26 1.41 1.84
N LYS A 31 2.32 1.91 2.48
CA LYS A 31 3.26 1.08 3.23
C LYS A 31 2.54 0.30 4.32
N LYS A 32 1.66 0.93 5.11
CA LYS A 32 0.90 0.27 6.18
C LYS A 32 0.04 -0.87 5.64
N VAL A 33 -0.69 -0.66 4.53
CA VAL A 33 -1.54 -1.70 3.94
C VAL A 33 -0.71 -2.88 3.43
N LEU A 34 0.34 -2.61 2.66
CA LEU A 34 1.19 -3.68 2.13
C LEU A 34 1.93 -4.42 3.26
N CYS A 35 2.44 -3.70 4.26
CA CYS A 35 3.12 -4.31 5.40
C CYS A 35 2.19 -5.17 6.25
N SER A 36 0.92 -4.79 6.44
CA SER A 36 -0.06 -5.66 7.13
C SER A 36 -0.19 -7.02 6.43
N ALA A 37 -0.28 -7.04 5.09
CA ALA A 37 -0.32 -8.28 4.33
C ALA A 37 1.02 -9.05 4.39
N ILE A 38 2.15 -8.37 4.21
CA ILE A 38 3.49 -8.98 4.25
C ILE A 38 3.77 -9.63 5.60
N CYS A 39 3.50 -8.93 6.71
CA CYS A 39 3.77 -9.44 8.05
C CYS A 39 2.90 -10.63 8.40
N TYR A 40 1.60 -10.57 8.08
CA TYR A 40 0.71 -11.72 8.22
C TYR A 40 1.27 -12.93 7.46
N CYS A 41 1.58 -12.76 6.17
CA CYS A 41 2.05 -13.84 5.32
C CYS A 41 3.47 -14.31 5.62
N SER A 42 4.29 -13.48 6.27
CA SER A 42 5.61 -13.89 6.76
C SER A 42 5.50 -14.91 7.90
N ASN A 43 4.52 -14.71 8.78
CA ASN A 43 4.33 -15.48 10.02
C ASN A 43 3.39 -16.67 9.85
N THR A 44 2.41 -16.59 8.96
CA THR A 44 1.45 -17.68 8.70
C THR A 44 1.35 -18.05 7.22
N PRO A 45 2.46 -18.44 6.56
CA PRO A 45 2.39 -18.84 5.17
C PRO A 45 1.69 -20.19 4.99
N GLY A 46 0.88 -20.31 3.94
CA GLY A 46 0.51 -21.61 3.42
C GLY A 46 1.75 -22.39 2.97
N VAL A 47 1.65 -23.72 2.95
CA VAL A 47 2.73 -24.61 2.52
C VAL A 47 2.32 -25.31 1.23
N GLY A 48 3.18 -25.22 0.21
CA GLY A 48 2.97 -25.89 -1.07
C GLY A 48 3.11 -27.41 -0.97
N LYS A 49 2.67 -28.14 -2.02
CA LYS A 49 2.80 -29.60 -2.10
C LYS A 49 4.25 -30.09 -2.00
N ASP A 50 5.19 -29.25 -2.39
CA ASP A 50 6.64 -29.42 -2.35
C ASP A 50 7.28 -28.93 -1.04
N GLY A 51 6.49 -28.52 -0.05
CA GLY A 51 6.98 -28.03 1.24
C GLY A 51 7.44 -26.56 1.22
N ARG A 52 7.38 -25.87 0.08
CA ARG A 52 7.79 -24.46 0.00
C ARG A 52 6.79 -23.53 0.68
N SER A 53 7.29 -22.46 1.27
CA SER A 53 6.46 -21.41 1.87
C SER A 53 5.81 -20.55 0.77
N LEU A 54 4.48 -20.43 0.78
CA LEU A 54 3.71 -19.69 -0.22
C LEU A 54 3.49 -18.23 0.18
N LYS A 55 4.53 -17.55 0.67
CA LYS A 55 4.43 -16.18 1.21
C LYS A 55 3.91 -15.17 0.17
N GLN A 56 4.48 -15.17 -1.03
CA GLN A 56 4.02 -14.28 -2.11
C GLN A 56 2.58 -14.56 -2.51
N SER A 57 2.20 -15.84 -2.66
CA SER A 57 0.80 -16.22 -2.94
C SER A 57 -0.13 -15.72 -1.85
N CYS A 58 0.23 -15.87 -0.57
CA CYS A 58 -0.56 -15.37 0.54
C CYS A 58 -0.78 -13.85 0.46
N VAL A 59 0.25 -13.06 0.12
CA VAL A 59 0.11 -11.60 -0.02
C VAL A 59 -0.83 -11.27 -1.17
N SER A 60 -0.60 -11.88 -2.34
CA SER A 60 -1.44 -11.70 -3.53
C SER A 60 -2.89 -12.07 -3.25
N ASP A 61 -3.15 -13.20 -2.56
CA ASP A 61 -4.49 -13.67 -2.23
C ASP A 61 -5.22 -12.71 -1.29
N ARG A 62 -4.53 -12.13 -0.30
CA ARG A 62 -5.11 -11.15 0.63
C ARG A 62 -5.47 -9.86 -0.08
N LEU A 63 -4.57 -9.32 -0.90
CA LEU A 63 -4.83 -8.12 -1.69
C LEU A 63 -5.91 -8.37 -2.74
N SER A 64 -5.96 -9.56 -3.33
CA SER A 64 -7.00 -9.96 -4.28
C SER A 64 -8.38 -10.03 -3.63
N GLN A 65 -8.46 -10.51 -2.39
CA GLN A 65 -9.70 -10.50 -1.61
C GLN A 65 -10.16 -9.09 -1.27
N LEU A 66 -9.23 -8.19 -0.90
CA LEU A 66 -9.54 -6.78 -0.70
C LEU A 66 -10.06 -6.13 -1.98
N ASP A 67 -9.39 -6.34 -3.12
CA ASP A 67 -9.82 -5.80 -4.40
C ASP A 67 -11.20 -6.34 -4.81
N LYS A 68 -11.45 -7.64 -4.66
CA LYS A 68 -12.78 -8.24 -4.89
C LYS A 68 -13.86 -7.65 -3.98
N TYR A 69 -13.57 -7.49 -2.69
CA TYR A 69 -14.51 -6.88 -1.73
C TYR A 69 -14.87 -5.45 -2.13
N LEU A 70 -13.89 -4.70 -2.63
CA LEU A 70 -14.06 -3.35 -3.15
C LEU A 70 -14.54 -3.32 -4.61
N GLN A 71 -15.12 -4.41 -5.14
CA GLN A 71 -15.66 -4.51 -6.49
C GLN A 71 -14.63 -4.11 -7.56
N HIS A 72 -13.39 -4.57 -7.39
CA HIS A 72 -12.24 -4.24 -8.24
C HIS A 72 -11.86 -2.75 -8.24
N ARG A 73 -12.12 -2.04 -7.13
CA ARG A 73 -11.74 -0.63 -6.93
C ARG A 73 -10.78 -0.44 -5.77
N SER A 74 -10.02 -1.48 -5.38
CA SER A 74 -8.85 -1.26 -4.52
C SER A 74 -7.80 -0.47 -5.30
N PRO A 75 -7.10 0.51 -4.69
CA PRO A 75 -5.92 1.12 -5.33
C PRO A 75 -4.75 0.13 -5.44
N TYR A 76 -4.74 -0.93 -4.63
CA TYR A 76 -3.72 -1.98 -4.64
C TYR A 76 -4.16 -3.12 -5.55
N LYS A 77 -3.57 -3.22 -6.73
CA LYS A 77 -3.87 -4.24 -7.74
C LYS A 77 -2.78 -5.33 -7.74
N PRO A 78 -3.05 -6.52 -7.19
CA PRO A 78 -2.07 -7.60 -7.21
C PRO A 78 -1.98 -8.25 -8.60
N GLU A 79 -0.78 -8.70 -8.97
CA GLU A 79 -0.52 -9.61 -10.10
C GLU A 79 -1.12 -9.16 -11.46
N ILE A 80 -1.09 -7.86 -11.78
CA ILE A 80 -1.51 -7.37 -13.10
C ILE A 80 -0.44 -7.72 -14.15
N ASN A 81 -0.85 -8.40 -15.23
CA ASN A 81 0.04 -8.69 -16.36
C ASN A 81 0.15 -7.45 -17.26
N TYR A 82 1.35 -7.17 -17.75
CA TYR A 82 1.63 -6.11 -18.72
C TYR A 82 2.23 -6.71 -19.99
N ASP A 83 1.73 -6.26 -21.13
CA ASP A 83 2.32 -6.47 -22.44
C ASP A 83 3.48 -5.48 -22.61
N MET A 84 4.70 -6.02 -22.56
CA MET A 84 5.95 -5.25 -22.66
C MET A 84 6.32 -4.91 -24.12
N THR A 85 5.54 -5.34 -25.10
CA THR A 85 5.79 -5.04 -26.53
C THR A 85 5.15 -3.72 -26.97
N LYS A 86 4.30 -3.12 -26.13
CA LYS A 86 3.68 -1.81 -26.36
C LYS A 86 4.50 -0.71 -25.67
N GLU A 87 4.39 0.50 -26.21
CA GLU A 87 5.02 1.70 -25.65
C GLU A 87 3.95 2.79 -25.40
N PRO A 88 3.58 3.07 -24.13
CA PRO A 88 4.07 2.43 -22.91
C PRO A 88 3.58 0.98 -22.72
N PRO A 89 4.20 0.16 -21.84
CA PRO A 89 3.72 -1.18 -21.53
C PRO A 89 2.26 -1.17 -21.08
N ALA A 90 1.44 -2.05 -21.68
CA ALA A 90 -0.01 -2.00 -21.54
C ALA A 90 -0.54 -3.07 -20.59
N PRO A 91 -1.40 -2.73 -19.60
CA PRO A 91 -1.97 -3.72 -18.70
C PRO A 91 -2.98 -4.63 -19.43
N ILE A 92 -2.95 -5.92 -19.11
CA ILE A 92 -3.86 -6.94 -19.65
C ILE A 92 -5.05 -7.09 -18.69
N MET A 93 -6.14 -6.41 -19.03
CA MET A 93 -7.33 -6.28 -18.19
C MET A 93 -8.47 -7.21 -18.63
N ASP A 94 -9.42 -7.42 -17.72
CA ASP A 94 -10.71 -8.08 -17.98
C ASP A 94 -11.54 -7.24 -18.97
N SER A 95 -12.27 -7.91 -19.86
CA SER A 95 -13.05 -7.23 -20.90
C SER A 95 -14.32 -6.55 -20.39
N SER A 96 -14.82 -6.96 -19.22
CA SER A 96 -16.08 -6.48 -18.65
C SER A 96 -15.86 -5.53 -17.48
N ILE A 97 -14.69 -5.61 -16.83
CA ILE A 97 -14.33 -4.80 -15.67
C ILE A 97 -12.94 -4.22 -15.88
N GLU A 98 -12.86 -2.99 -16.35
CA GLU A 98 -11.60 -2.34 -16.78
C GLU A 98 -10.53 -2.24 -15.68
N THR A 99 -10.93 -2.26 -14.40
CA THR A 99 -10.03 -2.16 -13.25
C THR A 99 -9.57 -3.51 -12.71
N LYS A 100 -10.04 -4.62 -13.31
CA LYS A 100 -9.71 -5.99 -12.92
C LYS A 100 -8.72 -6.58 -13.93
N GLY A 101 -7.63 -7.19 -13.45
CA GLY A 101 -6.71 -7.94 -14.31
C GLY A 101 -7.37 -9.16 -14.94
N HIS A 102 -6.91 -9.57 -16.12
CA HIS A 102 -7.47 -10.73 -16.81
C HIS A 102 -7.14 -12.05 -16.07
N ASP A 103 -8.15 -12.83 -15.68
CA ASP A 103 -7.99 -14.04 -14.85
C ASP A 103 -7.18 -15.15 -15.52
N TRP A 104 -7.31 -15.32 -16.85
CA TRP A 104 -6.71 -16.43 -17.59
C TRP A 104 -5.80 -15.98 -18.73
N LEU A 105 -4.55 -15.67 -18.39
CA LEU A 105 -3.54 -15.19 -19.35
C LEU A 105 -3.32 -16.12 -20.57
N PRO A 106 -3.20 -17.45 -20.44
CA PRO A 106 -3.02 -18.32 -21.60
C PRO A 106 -4.13 -18.20 -22.65
N GLY A 107 -5.39 -18.07 -22.20
CA GLY A 107 -6.52 -17.84 -23.10
C GLY A 107 -6.47 -16.48 -23.76
N TRP A 108 -6.07 -15.44 -23.00
CA TRP A 108 -5.88 -14.11 -23.55
C TRP A 108 -4.82 -14.09 -24.64
N ILE A 109 -3.64 -14.69 -24.40
CA ILE A 109 -2.56 -14.78 -25.39
C ILE A 109 -3.05 -15.46 -26.67
N ARG A 110 -3.68 -16.64 -26.55
CA ARG A 110 -4.18 -17.40 -27.70
C ARG A 110 -5.20 -16.63 -28.54
N LYS A 111 -6.01 -15.79 -27.90
CA LYS A 111 -7.08 -15.06 -28.57
C LYS A 111 -6.62 -13.73 -29.16
N TRP A 112 -5.75 -13.00 -28.45
CA TRP A 112 -5.49 -11.60 -28.73
C TRP A 112 -4.03 -11.28 -29.08
N TRP A 113 -3.06 -12.11 -28.70
CA TRP A 113 -1.66 -11.84 -28.98
C TRP A 113 -1.38 -11.89 -30.48
N ASP A 114 -1.69 -13.03 -31.10
CA ASP A 114 -1.41 -13.28 -32.52
C ASP A 114 -2.43 -12.61 -33.45
N ALA A 115 -3.47 -11.96 -32.90
CA ALA A 115 -4.45 -11.20 -33.66
C ALA A 115 -4.04 -9.72 -33.87
N ASP A 116 -2.95 -9.29 -33.23
CA ASP A 116 -2.42 -7.93 -33.33
C ASP A 116 -1.14 -7.95 -34.17
N ASP A 117 -1.25 -7.46 -35.42
CA ASP A 117 -0.15 -7.48 -36.39
C ASP A 117 1.05 -6.61 -35.95
N GLU A 118 0.89 -5.74 -34.95
CA GLU A 118 2.00 -4.94 -34.39
C GLU A 118 2.86 -5.75 -33.41
N ARG A 119 2.38 -6.90 -32.92
CA ARG A 119 3.13 -7.73 -31.97
C ARG A 119 4.04 -8.72 -32.68
N PRO A 120 5.25 -8.95 -32.16
CA PRO A 120 6.02 -10.12 -32.57
C PRO A 120 5.32 -11.42 -32.09
N PRO A 121 5.55 -12.57 -32.74
CA PRO A 121 5.03 -13.86 -32.28
C PRO A 121 5.37 -14.12 -30.81
N PHE A 122 4.40 -14.61 -30.03
CA PHE A 122 4.59 -14.81 -28.60
C PHE A 122 5.69 -15.83 -28.30
N LYS A 123 6.62 -15.46 -27.40
CA LYS A 123 7.69 -16.34 -26.91
C LYS A 123 7.68 -16.36 -25.39
N ALA A 124 7.20 -17.46 -24.81
CA ALA A 124 7.19 -17.66 -23.36
C ALA A 124 8.59 -17.51 -22.75
N GLY A 125 8.68 -16.92 -21.55
CA GLY A 125 9.94 -16.77 -20.81
C GLY A 125 10.88 -15.67 -21.31
N THR A 126 10.54 -14.95 -22.37
CA THR A 126 11.41 -13.89 -22.93
C THR A 126 11.20 -12.51 -22.28
N GLY A 127 10.18 -12.37 -21.44
CA GLY A 127 9.81 -11.09 -20.81
C GLY A 127 8.83 -10.25 -21.63
N MET A 128 8.25 -10.78 -22.70
CA MET A 128 7.15 -10.14 -23.44
C MET A 128 5.93 -9.82 -22.57
N ILE A 129 5.72 -10.60 -21.52
CA ILE A 129 4.73 -10.33 -20.49
C ILE A 129 5.43 -10.29 -19.13
N ARG A 130 5.08 -9.28 -18.34
CA ARG A 130 5.61 -9.06 -16.99
C ARG A 130 4.48 -8.86 -16.01
N ARG A 131 4.69 -9.30 -14.77
CA ARG A 131 3.66 -9.29 -13.73
C ARG A 131 4.29 -8.89 -12.40
N PRO A 132 4.28 -7.59 -12.06
CA PRO A 132 4.67 -7.13 -10.73
C PRO A 132 3.77 -7.74 -9.66
N ASP A 133 4.30 -7.91 -8.45
CA ASP A 133 3.52 -8.43 -7.32
C ASP A 133 2.33 -7.52 -7.01
N VAL A 134 2.54 -6.19 -6.99
CA VAL A 134 1.48 -5.19 -6.79
C VAL A 134 1.75 -3.94 -7.62
N VAL A 135 0.70 -3.39 -8.24
CA VAL A 135 0.70 -2.02 -8.73
C VAL A 135 -0.28 -1.17 -7.91
N ILE A 136 0.13 0.05 -7.58
CA ILE A 136 -0.70 1.03 -6.86
C ILE A 136 -1.12 2.09 -7.86
N VAL A 137 -2.42 2.35 -7.96
CA VAL A 137 -2.98 3.36 -8.87
C VAL A 137 -3.36 4.64 -8.14
N ASP A 138 -3.32 5.76 -8.85
CA ASP A 138 -3.77 7.06 -8.35
C ASP A 138 -5.31 7.14 -8.33
N ASP A 139 -5.97 6.69 -9.41
CA ASP A 139 -7.43 6.59 -9.53
C ASP A 139 -7.88 5.12 -9.60
N PRO A 140 -8.50 4.57 -8.53
CA PRO A 140 -8.93 3.18 -8.49
C PRO A 140 -10.13 2.86 -9.39
N SER A 141 -10.73 3.88 -10.02
CA SER A 141 -11.80 3.69 -11.02
C SER A 141 -11.28 3.51 -12.45
N LYS A 142 -9.96 3.63 -12.65
CA LYS A 142 -9.31 3.51 -13.95
C LYS A 142 -8.35 2.32 -14.01
N PRO A 143 -8.06 1.78 -15.21
CA PRO A 143 -7.06 0.74 -15.37
C PRO A 143 -5.66 1.21 -14.90
N PRO A 144 -4.76 0.29 -14.53
CA PRO A 144 -3.40 0.62 -14.11
C PRO A 144 -2.49 0.89 -15.33
N THR A 145 -2.88 1.85 -16.18
CA THR A 145 -2.03 2.36 -17.26
C THR A 145 -0.93 3.24 -16.69
N GLN A 146 0.18 3.43 -17.42
CA GLN A 146 1.37 4.13 -16.91
C GLN A 146 1.08 5.54 -16.36
N ASP A 147 0.12 6.26 -16.95
CA ASP A 147 -0.35 7.58 -16.51
C ASP A 147 -1.17 7.55 -15.22
N ASN A 148 -1.74 6.41 -14.85
CA ASN A 148 -2.51 6.18 -13.63
C ASN A 148 -1.72 5.39 -12.56
N LEU A 149 -0.47 5.02 -12.84
CA LEU A 149 0.38 4.31 -11.88
C LEU A 149 1.00 5.29 -10.88
N LYS A 150 0.65 5.10 -9.61
CA LYS A 150 1.33 5.73 -8.48
C LYS A 150 2.66 5.05 -8.19
N LYS A 151 2.64 3.71 -8.08
CA LYS A 151 3.81 2.87 -7.78
C LYS A 151 3.72 1.48 -8.41
N VAL A 152 4.86 0.90 -8.77
CA VAL A 152 5.04 -0.52 -9.06
C VAL A 152 5.86 -1.12 -7.93
N VAL A 153 5.31 -2.13 -7.25
CA VAL A 153 5.89 -2.72 -6.05
C VAL A 153 6.23 -4.18 -6.28
N GLU A 154 7.48 -4.55 -6.01
CA GLU A 154 7.93 -5.94 -5.96
C GLU A 154 8.21 -6.33 -4.52
N ILE A 155 7.66 -7.46 -4.08
CA ILE A 155 7.75 -7.98 -2.72
C ILE A 155 8.68 -9.19 -2.71
N LYS A 156 9.78 -9.09 -1.96
CA LYS A 156 10.74 -10.19 -1.83
C LYS A 156 10.79 -10.72 -0.40
N PHE A 157 10.62 -12.03 -0.27
CA PHE A 157 10.89 -12.74 0.97
C PHE A 157 12.29 -13.36 0.89
N PRO A 158 13.18 -13.15 1.89
CA PRO A 158 14.51 -13.76 1.87
C PRO A 158 14.44 -15.28 1.67
N PRO A 159 15.37 -15.86 0.87
CA PRO A 159 16.57 -15.25 0.31
C PRO A 159 16.38 -14.55 -1.05
N ASP A 160 15.15 -14.46 -1.57
CA ASP A 160 14.91 -13.96 -2.93
C ASP A 160 15.30 -12.49 -3.11
N THR A 161 15.78 -12.15 -4.30
CA THR A 161 16.19 -10.78 -4.67
C THR A 161 15.65 -10.38 -6.04
N VAL A 162 15.58 -9.08 -6.30
CA VAL A 162 15.17 -8.52 -7.60
C VAL A 162 16.37 -8.54 -8.55
N SER A 163 16.21 -9.15 -9.72
CA SER A 163 17.25 -9.10 -10.75
C SER A 163 17.27 -7.74 -11.47
N SER A 164 18.43 -7.34 -12.00
CA SER A 164 18.56 -6.09 -12.76
C SER A 164 17.59 -6.00 -13.95
N ARG A 165 17.32 -7.14 -14.61
CA ARG A 165 16.34 -7.21 -15.72
C ARG A 165 14.92 -6.98 -15.20
N GLN A 166 14.53 -7.66 -14.12
CA GLN A 166 13.21 -7.47 -13.51
C GLN A 166 13.00 -6.01 -13.07
N ARG A 167 14.03 -5.40 -12.48
CA ARG A 167 14.00 -3.98 -12.10
C ARG A 167 13.77 -3.07 -13.31
N ALA A 168 14.52 -3.26 -14.39
CA ALA A 168 14.37 -2.46 -15.60
C ALA A 168 12.96 -2.60 -16.18
N ASP A 169 12.49 -3.83 -16.36
CA ASP A 169 11.15 -4.08 -16.92
C ASP A 169 10.04 -3.43 -16.09
N TYR A 170 10.17 -3.40 -14.76
CA TYR A 170 9.15 -2.79 -13.89
C TYR A 170 9.26 -1.27 -13.81
N ILE A 171 10.44 -0.71 -14.04
CA ILE A 171 10.62 0.73 -14.25
C ILE A 171 9.99 1.15 -15.56
N ASP A 172 10.13 0.34 -16.63
CA ASP A 172 9.49 0.61 -17.91
C ASP A 172 7.95 0.58 -17.79
N ILE A 173 7.39 -0.36 -17.01
CA ILE A 173 5.96 -0.35 -16.65
C ILE A 173 5.61 0.95 -15.91
N ALA A 174 6.42 1.31 -14.90
CA ALA A 174 6.15 2.46 -14.05
C ALA A 174 6.30 3.81 -14.77
N GLY A 175 7.10 3.89 -15.84
CA GLY A 175 7.43 5.10 -16.59
C GLY A 175 8.44 6.04 -15.91
N ASP A 176 8.83 5.74 -14.67
CA ASP A 176 9.80 6.52 -13.88
C ASP A 176 10.43 5.59 -12.83
N ASP A 177 11.75 5.68 -12.66
CA ASP A 177 12.48 4.84 -11.70
C ASP A 177 12.08 5.12 -10.25
N LYS A 178 11.59 6.33 -9.95
CA LYS A 178 11.06 6.72 -8.64
C LYS A 178 9.72 6.09 -8.33
N LYS A 179 9.02 5.57 -9.34
CA LYS A 179 7.74 4.86 -9.16
C LYS A 179 7.94 3.37 -8.88
N PHE A 180 9.14 2.82 -9.08
CA PHE A 180 9.46 1.44 -8.71
C PHE A 180 9.96 1.33 -7.26
N VAL A 181 9.38 0.40 -6.49
CA VAL A 181 9.77 0.14 -5.09
C VAL A 181 9.91 -1.37 -4.87
N THR A 182 10.90 -1.77 -4.08
CA THR A 182 10.99 -3.13 -3.53
C THR A 182 10.63 -3.09 -2.06
N LEU A 183 9.82 -4.07 -1.61
CA LEU A 183 9.51 -4.28 -0.20
C LEU A 183 9.93 -5.67 0.27
N LYS A 184 10.39 -5.75 1.51
CA LYS A 184 10.74 -6.98 2.23
C LYS A 184 10.09 -6.95 3.61
N PRO A 185 9.97 -8.10 4.30
CA PRO A 185 9.50 -8.12 5.69
C PRO A 185 10.29 -7.21 6.65
N SER A 186 11.61 -7.08 6.42
CA SER A 186 12.48 -6.19 7.20
C SER A 186 12.15 -4.71 7.03
N ASP A 187 11.46 -4.33 5.95
CA ASP A 187 11.05 -2.94 5.71
C ASP A 187 9.74 -2.61 6.45
N CYS A 188 9.07 -3.62 7.03
CA CYS A 188 7.74 -3.56 7.62
C CYS A 188 7.72 -3.72 9.14
N ASP A 189 8.88 -3.91 9.79
CA ASP A 189 8.99 -4.12 11.24
C ASP A 189 8.04 -5.21 11.77
N CYS A 190 7.89 -6.31 11.03
CA CYS A 190 6.90 -7.37 11.31
C CYS A 190 7.05 -8.08 12.68
N ASP A 191 8.15 -7.84 13.37
CA ASP A 191 8.44 -8.37 14.71
C ASP A 191 7.94 -7.44 15.83
N GLN A 192 7.46 -6.23 15.50
CA GLN A 192 6.79 -5.36 16.44
C GLN A 192 5.28 -5.62 16.41
N SER A 193 4.70 -5.91 17.57
CA SER A 193 3.25 -5.87 17.74
C SER A 193 2.74 -4.48 17.33
N GLU A 194 1.62 -4.41 16.59
CA GLU A 194 0.97 -3.13 16.29
C GLU A 194 0.92 -2.29 17.59
N PRO A 195 1.42 -1.04 17.59
CA PRO A 195 1.28 -0.20 18.77
C PRO A 195 -0.22 -0.19 19.10
N GLU A 196 -0.57 -0.56 20.34
CA GLU A 196 -1.96 -0.47 20.78
C GLU A 196 -2.44 0.92 20.37
N GLU A 197 -3.48 0.95 19.54
CA GLU A 197 -4.21 2.18 19.24
C GLU A 197 -4.41 2.86 20.58
N SER A 198 -3.82 4.05 20.75
CA SER A 198 -3.85 4.78 22.02
C SER A 198 -5.30 4.81 22.50
N LYS A 199 -5.65 3.90 23.42
CA LYS A 199 -6.95 3.85 24.07
C LYS A 199 -6.94 5.06 24.98
N VAL A 200 -7.18 6.24 24.41
CA VAL A 200 -7.51 7.40 25.22
C VAL A 200 -8.71 6.94 26.03
N PRO A 201 -8.59 6.84 27.37
CA PRO A 201 -9.68 6.30 28.17
C PRO A 201 -10.95 7.09 27.83
N SER A 202 -12.06 6.39 27.57
CA SER A 202 -13.35 7.03 27.28
C SER A 202 -13.76 8.03 28.36
N GLU A 203 -13.25 7.83 29.58
CA GLU A 203 -13.36 8.74 30.72
C GLU A 203 -12.65 10.08 30.48
N GLU A 204 -11.43 10.10 29.92
CA GLU A 204 -10.70 11.34 29.62
C GLU A 204 -11.37 12.14 28.49
N LEU A 205 -11.85 11.45 27.46
CA LEU A 205 -12.63 12.06 26.38
C LEU A 205 -13.96 12.63 26.90
N GLY A 206 -14.64 11.91 27.79
CA GLY A 206 -15.85 12.36 28.46
C GLY A 206 -15.62 13.60 29.32
N ALA A 207 -14.55 13.62 30.10
CA ALA A 207 -14.18 14.77 30.93
C ALA A 207 -13.84 16.00 30.08
N ALA A 208 -13.04 15.83 29.02
CA ALA A 208 -12.68 16.90 28.10
C ALA A 208 -13.93 17.48 27.39
N ALA A 209 -14.84 16.63 26.93
CA ALA A 209 -16.09 17.05 26.31
C ALA A 209 -17.01 17.80 27.28
N ALA A 210 -17.10 17.35 28.54
CA ALA A 210 -17.86 18.05 29.58
C ALA A 210 -17.28 19.43 29.88
N ILE A 211 -15.96 19.55 30.03
CA ILE A 211 -15.27 20.82 30.26
C ILE A 211 -15.51 21.79 29.08
N ALA A 212 -15.40 21.32 27.85
CA ALA A 212 -15.66 22.12 26.66
C ALA A 212 -17.12 22.61 26.59
N ALA A 213 -18.08 21.75 26.93
CA ALA A 213 -19.50 22.11 26.97
C ALA A 213 -19.79 23.18 28.04
N TRP A 214 -19.18 23.08 29.22
CA TRP A 214 -19.27 24.08 30.28
C TRP A 214 -18.63 25.41 29.88
N ALA A 215 -17.45 25.39 29.26
CA ALA A 215 -16.81 26.60 28.75
C ALA A 215 -17.69 27.29 27.69
N ALA A 216 -18.26 26.54 26.76
CA ALA A 216 -19.18 27.07 25.75
C ALA A 216 -20.45 27.66 26.37
N TRP A 217 -21.02 27.03 27.39
CA TRP A 217 -22.20 27.55 28.10
C TRP A 217 -21.90 28.87 28.82
N ILE A 218 -20.73 28.99 29.45
CA ILE A 218 -20.28 30.23 30.10
C ILE A 218 -20.04 31.34 29.07
N LEU A 219 -19.28 31.05 28.01
CA LEU A 219 -18.94 32.02 26.96
C LEU A 219 -20.18 32.54 26.23
N THR A 220 -21.18 31.69 26.03
CA THR A 220 -22.45 32.07 25.39
C THR A 220 -23.46 32.68 26.36
N ARG A 221 -23.09 32.89 27.63
CA ARG A 221 -23.97 33.39 28.69
C ARG A 221 -25.27 32.59 28.81
N GLY A 222 -25.17 31.27 28.69
CA GLY A 222 -26.29 30.35 28.85
C GLY A 222 -27.25 30.24 27.66
N LYS A 223 -26.85 30.70 26.47
CA LYS A 223 -27.65 30.53 25.25
C LYS A 223 -27.59 29.12 24.67
N THR A 224 -26.59 28.32 25.05
CA THR A 224 -26.53 26.88 24.70
C THR A 224 -27.26 26.03 25.76
N PRO A 225 -27.65 24.79 25.41
CA PRO A 225 -28.19 23.84 26.38
C PRO A 225 -27.27 23.68 27.59
N ARG A 226 -27.86 23.61 28.78
CA ARG A 226 -27.11 23.46 30.04
C ARG A 226 -26.40 22.09 30.05
N PRO A 227 -25.08 22.03 30.23
CA PRO A 227 -24.36 20.77 30.24
C PRO A 227 -24.70 19.93 31.48
N PRO A 228 -24.60 18.59 31.39
CA PRO A 228 -24.73 17.71 32.55
C PRO A 228 -23.60 17.93 33.56
N VAL A 229 -23.87 17.65 34.83
CA VAL A 229 -22.86 17.69 35.90
C VAL A 229 -22.07 16.38 35.83
N PRO A 230 -20.72 16.40 35.74
CA PRO A 230 -19.93 15.18 35.76
C PRO A 230 -20.19 14.38 37.05
N ALA A 231 -20.38 13.07 36.92
CA ALA A 231 -20.35 12.17 38.06
C ALA A 231 -18.87 11.95 38.44
N PHE A 232 -18.54 12.21 39.71
CA PHE A 232 -17.23 11.93 40.30
C PHE A 232 -17.19 10.51 40.87
#